data_AF-A0A953QC37-F1
#
_entry.id   AF-A0A953QC37-F1
#
_cell.length_a   1.000
_cell.length_b   1.000
_cell.length_c   1.000
_cell.angle_alpha   90.00
_cell.angle_beta   90.00
_cell.angle_gamma   90.00
#
_symmetry.space_group_name_H-M   'P 1'
#
loop_
_entity.id
_entity.type
_entity.pdbx_description
1 polymer ?
#
loop_
_entity_poly.entity_id
_entity_poly.type
_entity_poly.pdbx_seq_one_letter_code
_entity_poly.pdbx_strand_id
1 'polypeptide(L)' 'MQDLHRKAAEEHELAAKAHRTAAEHNEKGENEEGTWHSERALEYSDRAYKLAKEAHNKSGQIVSL' A
#
# COMPACT_ATOMS: atom_id res chain seq x y z
N MET A 1 16.07 5.38 -6.49
CA MET A 1 15.49 6.43 -5.64
C MET A 1 14.11 6.83 -6.15
N GLN A 2 13.99 7.49 -7.31
CA GLN A 2 12.68 7.73 -7.95
C GLN A 2 11.86 6.44 -8.14
N ASP A 3 12.51 5.34 -8.52
CA ASP A 3 11.82 4.05 -8.66
C ASP A 3 11.21 3.50 -7.37
N LEU A 4 11.78 3.80 -6.19
CA LEU A 4 11.21 3.32 -4.91
C LEU A 4 9.99 4.13 -4.50
N HIS A 5 10.00 5.45 -4.72
CA HIS A 5 8.82 6.28 -4.53
C HIS A 5 7.69 5.88 -5.49
N ARG A 6 8.01 5.60 -6.76
CA ARG A 6 7.00 5.13 -7.73
C ARG A 6 6.38 3.81 -7.30
N LYS A 7 7.20 2.82 -6.92
CA LYS A 7 6.70 1.51 -6.43
C LYS A 7 5.88 1.63 -5.15
N ALA A 8 6.29 2.50 -4.21
CA ALA A 8 5.50 2.77 -3.01
C ALA A 8 4.13 3.34 -3.35
N ALA A 9 4.05 4.25 -4.34
CA ALA A 9 2.79 4.80 -4.82
C ALA A 9 1.91 3.72 -5.48
N GLU A 10 2.48 2.86 -6.33
CA GLU A 10 1.77 1.74 -6.96
C GLU A 10 1.16 0.79 -5.90
N GLU A 11 1.91 0.43 -4.86
CA GLU A 11 1.41 -0.39 -3.75
C GLU A 11 0.32 0.34 -2.94
N HIS A 12 0.45 1.66 -2.72
CA HIS A 12 -0.61 2.46 -2.09
C HIS A 12 -1.89 2.51 -2.92
N GLU A 13 -1.79 2.60 -4.24
CA GLU A 13 -2.96 2.57 -5.14
C GLU A 13 -3.68 1.21 -5.08
N LEU A 14 -2.92 0.10 -5.04
CA LEU A 14 -3.48 -1.24 -4.84
C LEU A 14 -4.18 -1.36 -3.48
N ALA A 15 -3.56 -0.87 -2.40
CA ALA A 15 -4.16 -0.85 -1.07
C ALA A 15 -5.48 -0.06 -1.04
N ALA A 16 -5.48 1.15 -1.60
CA ALA A 16 -6.66 2.00 -1.65
C ALA A 16 -7.80 1.36 -2.47
N LYS A 17 -7.48 0.71 -3.59
CA LYS A 17 -8.45 -0.04 -4.39
C LYS A 17 -9.03 -1.20 -3.57
N ALA A 18 -8.18 -2.01 -2.93
CA ALA A 18 -8.62 -3.14 -2.13
C ALA A 18 -9.51 -2.71 -0.94
N HIS A 19 -9.17 -1.60 -0.26
CA HIS A 19 -10.04 -1.03 0.78
C HIS A 19 -11.41 -0.61 0.26
N ARG A 20 -11.49 0.04 -0.92
CA ARG A 20 -12.78 0.41 -1.51
C ARG A 20 -13.62 -0.82 -1.84
N THR A 21 -13.03 -1.85 -2.46
CA THR A 21 -13.74 -3.09 -2.77
C THR A 21 -14.18 -3.84 -1.51
N ALA A 22 -13.37 -3.86 -0.45
CA ALA A 22 -13.76 -4.43 0.84
C ALA A 22 -14.98 -3.70 1.43
N ALA A 23 -15.00 -2.37 1.37
CA ALA A 23 -16.14 -1.57 1.84
C ALA A 23 -17.42 -1.89 1.04
N GLU A 24 -17.32 -1.97 -0.30
CA GLU A 24 -18.44 -2.33 -1.18
C GLU A 24 -19.02 -3.72 -0.86
N HIS A 25 -18.17 -4.71 -0.58
CA HIS A 25 -18.61 -6.06 -0.19
C HIS A 25 -19.26 -6.07 1.20
N ASN A 26 -18.65 -5.39 2.18
CA ASN A 26 -19.21 -5.29 3.53
C ASN A 26 -20.58 -4.58 3.54
N GLU A 27 -20.76 -3.55 2.71
CA GLU A 27 -22.06 -2.87 2.53
C GLU A 27 -23.15 -3.79 1.96
N LYS A 28 -22.76 -4.79 1.16
CA LYS A 28 -23.66 -5.81 0.58
C LYS A 28 -23.89 -7.01 1.49
N GLY A 29 -23.14 -7.12 2.60
CA GLY A 29 -23.15 -8.29 3.49
C GLY A 29 -22.28 -9.46 3.02
N GLU A 30 -21.43 -9.25 2.02
CA GLU A 30 -20.48 -10.22 1.45
C GLU A 30 -19.20 -10.25 2.31
N ASN A 31 -19.35 -10.69 3.56
CA ASN A 31 -18.33 -10.53 4.61
C ASN A 31 -17.03 -11.32 4.35
N GLU A 32 -17.10 -12.47 3.67
CA GLU A 32 -15.91 -13.28 3.36
C GLU A 32 -15.05 -12.59 2.30
N GLU A 33 -15.66 -12.10 1.22
CA GLU A 33 -15.01 -11.31 0.18
C GLU A 33 -14.48 -9.98 0.74
N GLY A 34 -15.27 -9.31 1.58
CA GLY A 34 -14.85 -8.08 2.27
C GLY A 34 -13.62 -8.30 3.16
N THR A 35 -13.57 -9.42 3.89
CA THR A 35 -12.42 -9.81 4.70
C THR A 35 -11.18 -10.06 3.83
N TRP A 36 -11.34 -10.85 2.77
CA TRP A 36 -10.26 -11.15 1.83
C TRP A 36 -9.64 -9.89 1.22
N HIS A 37 -10.49 -8.94 0.78
CA HIS A 37 -10.02 -7.67 0.24
C HIS A 37 -9.32 -6.80 1.31
N SER A 38 -9.81 -6.84 2.56
CA SER A 38 -9.21 -6.11 3.69
C SER A 38 -7.81 -6.62 4.03
N GLU A 39 -7.60 -7.94 4.03
CA GLU A 39 -6.28 -8.55 4.28
C GLU A 39 -5.27 -8.13 3.22
N ARG A 40 -5.66 -8.15 1.94
CA ARG A 40 -4.76 -7.71 0.85
C ARG A 40 -4.47 -6.21 0.92
N ALA A 41 -5.46 -5.40 1.30
CA ALA A 41 -5.24 -3.97 1.48
C ALA A 41 -4.17 -3.69 2.56
N LEU A 42 -4.17 -4.47 3.64
CA LEU A 42 -3.14 -4.40 4.67
C LEU A 42 -1.76 -4.84 4.13
N GLU A 43 -1.69 -5.95 3.39
CA GLU A 43 -0.43 -6.39 2.79
C GLU A 43 0.19 -5.34 1.85
N TYR A 44 -0.63 -4.73 0.99
CA TYR A 44 -0.17 -3.68 0.08
C TYR A 44 0.27 -2.43 0.84
N SER A 45 -0.46 -2.04 1.89
CA SER A 45 -0.08 -0.91 2.75
C SER A 45 1.27 -1.13 3.43
N ASP A 46 1.53 -2.34 3.92
CA ASP A 46 2.80 -2.72 4.55
C ASP A 46 3.97 -2.67 3.56
N ARG A 47 3.77 -3.15 2.32
CA ARG A 47 4.78 -3.09 1.26
C ARG A 47 5.07 -1.65 0.87
N ALA A 48 4.02 -0.84 0.67
CA ALA A 48 4.14 0.57 0.36
C ALA A 48 4.93 1.32 1.44
N TYR A 49 4.63 1.08 2.72
CA TYR A 49 5.33 1.68 3.84
C TYR A 49 6.82 1.28 3.91
N LYS A 50 7.14 0.00 3.67
CA LYS A 50 8.53 -0.47 3.62
C LYS A 50 9.32 0.23 2.51
N LEU A 51 8.75 0.32 1.30
CA LEU A 51 9.36 1.00 0.17
C LEU A 51 9.51 2.51 0.41
N ALA A 52 8.50 3.16 1.00
CA ALA A 52 8.56 4.58 1.35
C ALA A 52 9.68 4.87 2.37
N LYS A 53 9.84 4.03 3.39
CA LYS A 53 10.95 4.14 4.34
C LYS A 53 12.31 3.92 3.67
N GLU A 54 12.42 2.94 2.78
CA GLU A 54 13.66 2.70 2.05
C GLU A 54 14.02 3.89 1.15
N ALA A 55 13.04 4.44 0.44
CA ALA A 55 13.22 5.63 -0.38
C ALA A 55 13.66 6.83 0.47
N HIS A 56 13.02 7.05 1.61
CA HIS A 56 13.37 8.12 2.54
C HIS A 56 14.81 7.96 3.07
N ASN A 57 15.19 6.77 3.53
CA ASN A 57 16.53 6.52 4.07
C ASN A 57 17.62 6.71 3.00
N LYS A 58 17.40 6.21 1.78
CA LYS A 58 18.34 6.40 0.67
C LYS A 58 18.41 7.86 0.20
N SER A 59 17.33 8.62 0.35
CA SER A 59 17.30 10.05 0.05
C SER A 59 18.18 10.86 0.98
N GLY A 60 18.15 10.53 2.28
CA GLY A 60 18.98 11.19 3.29
C GLY A 60 20.47 10.88 3.16
N GLN A 61 20.82 9.68 2.68
CA GLN A 61 22.22 9.28 2.48
C GLN A 61 22.91 10.04 1.32
N ILE A 62 22.17 10.45 0.28
CA ILE A 62 22.75 11.16 -0.87
C ILE A 62 23.13 12.61 -0.51
N VAL A 63 22.53 13.20 0.51
CA VAL A 63 22.78 14.60 0.93
C VAL A 63 23.95 14.71 1.93
N SER A 64 24.58 13.60 2.33
CA SER A 64 25.66 13.57 3.33
C SER A 64 27.09 13.50 2.73
N LEU A 65 27.32 13.97 1.51
CA LEU A 65 28.64 14.07 0.87
C LEU A 65 29.05 15.54 0.72
#